data_AF-A0A2H3GFM6-F1
#
_entry.id   AF-A0A2H3GFM6-F1
#
_cell.length_a   1.000
_cell.length_b   1.000
_cell.length_c   1.000
_cell.angle_alpha   90.00
_cell.angle_beta   90.00
_cell.angle_gamma   90.00
#
_symmetry.space_group_name_H-M   'P 1'
#
loop_
_entity.id
_entity.type
_entity.pdbx_description
1 polymer ?
#
loop_
_entity_poly.entity_id
_entity_poly.type
_entity_poly.pdbx_seq_one_letter_code
_entity_poly.pdbx_strand_id
1 'polypeptide(L)'
;MHTLDNLEHWMFFGEALNRLFPTLQSYNGKDMVAEDWDQLFGPCEAITDIAGPFSESLIRNYPDAKVILCERPFDRWEPSVTQLLKSNFGPVQNFIRDWVEPLTRGKGQTSYVENLQKMLLGWTRS
;
A
#
# COMPACT_ATOMS: atom_id res chain seq x y z
N MET A 1 2.80 2.49 17.26
CA MET A 1 2.51 1.54 16.17
C MET A 1 3.55 1.74 15.07
N HIS A 2 4.55 0.86 14.99
CA HIS A 2 5.62 0.89 13.97
C HIS A 2 5.16 0.08 12.74
N THR A 3 4.19 0.60 11.98
CA THR A 3 3.56 -0.17 10.89
C THR A 3 4.48 -0.38 9.70
N LEU A 4 5.41 0.53 9.45
CA LEU A 4 6.28 0.50 8.27
C LEU A 4 7.47 -0.46 8.43
N ASP A 5 7.83 -0.81 9.66
CA ASP A 5 8.99 -1.66 9.97
C ASP A 5 8.67 -3.16 9.99
N ASN A 6 7.38 -3.54 9.99
CA ASN A 6 6.95 -4.94 10.06
C ASN A 6 6.58 -5.49 8.67
N LEU A 7 7.30 -6.53 8.25
CA LEU A 7 7.08 -7.23 6.98
C LEU A 7 5.65 -7.79 6.86
N GLU A 8 5.06 -8.26 7.96
CA GLU A 8 3.72 -8.86 7.96
C GLU A 8 2.64 -7.86 7.52
N HIS A 9 2.77 -6.59 7.90
CA HIS A 9 1.84 -5.55 7.47
C HIS A 9 1.93 -5.32 5.96
N TRP A 10 3.13 -5.37 5.40
CA TRP A 10 3.33 -5.25 3.96
C TRP A 10 2.78 -6.44 3.18
N MET A 11 2.80 -7.64 3.78
CA MET A 11 2.12 -8.80 3.21
C MET A 11 0.60 -8.60 3.24
N PHE A 12 0.04 -8.09 4.34
CA PHE A 12 -1.37 -7.74 4.44
C PHE A 12 -1.79 -6.73 3.37
N PHE A 13 -1.03 -5.63 3.20
CA PHE A 13 -1.29 -4.67 2.13
C PHE A 13 -1.18 -5.29 0.74
N GLY A 14 -0.19 -6.16 0.51
CA GLY A 14 -0.06 -6.91 -0.75
C GLY A 14 -1.31 -7.73 -1.08
N GLU A 15 -1.89 -8.40 -0.08
CA GLU A 15 -3.12 -9.16 -0.26
C GLU A 15 -4.33 -8.25 -0.47
N ALA A 16 -4.46 -7.16 0.30
CA ALA A 16 -5.52 -6.17 0.09
C ALA A 16 -5.47 -5.58 -1.33
N LEU A 17 -4.27 -5.33 -1.87
CA LEU A 17 -4.07 -4.87 -3.25
C LEU A 17 -4.55 -5.89 -4.27
N ASN A 18 -4.19 -7.17 -4.10
CA ASN A 18 -4.66 -8.25 -4.97
C ASN A 18 -6.18 -8.39 -4.96
N ARG A 19 -6.84 -8.02 -3.86
CA ARG A 19 -8.29 -8.07 -3.75
C ARG A 19 -8.97 -6.86 -4.37
N LEU A 20 -8.43 -5.65 -4.14
CA LEU A 20 -9.16 -4.41 -4.39
C LEU A 20 -8.83 -3.70 -5.71
N PHE A 21 -7.71 -4.02 -6.37
CA PHE A 21 -7.23 -3.24 -7.52
C PHE A 21 -7.28 -4.05 -8.84
N PRO A 22 -8.33 -3.87 -9.66
CA PRO A 22 -8.48 -4.57 -10.95
C PRO A 22 -7.36 -4.30 -11.96
N THR A 23 -6.61 -3.22 -11.75
CA THR A 23 -5.48 -2.80 -12.61
C THR A 23 -4.23 -3.65 -12.40
N LEU A 24 -4.16 -4.42 -11.31
CA LEU A 24 -3.05 -5.31 -11.02
C LEU A 24 -3.26 -6.67 -11.70
N GLN A 25 -2.19 -7.23 -12.26
CA GLN A 25 -2.24 -8.58 -12.83
C GLN A 25 -2.57 -9.66 -11.78
N SER A 26 -2.23 -9.41 -10.52
CA SER A 26 -2.54 -10.30 -9.39
C SER A 26 -3.95 -10.12 -8.82
N TYR A 27 -4.81 -9.36 -9.49
CA TYR A 27 -6.19 -9.13 -9.06
C TYR A 27 -7.00 -10.43 -9.00
N ASN A 28 -7.71 -10.64 -7.89
CA ASN A 28 -8.47 -11.87 -7.63
C ASN A 28 -9.98 -11.66 -7.47
N GLY A 29 -10.48 -10.42 -7.58
CA GLY A 29 -11.92 -10.13 -7.60
C GLY A 29 -12.65 -10.26 -6.26
N LYS A 30 -11.92 -10.37 -5.14
CA LYS A 30 -12.53 -10.46 -3.80
C LYS A 30 -12.62 -9.08 -3.16
N ASP A 31 -13.61 -8.89 -2.30
CA ASP A 31 -13.68 -7.69 -1.46
C ASP A 31 -12.85 -7.85 -0.16
N MET A 32 -12.66 -6.72 0.53
CA MET A 32 -12.17 -6.65 1.91
C MET A 32 -13.34 -6.26 2.82
N VAL A 33 -13.49 -6.94 3.96
CA VAL A 33 -14.49 -6.64 4.99
C VAL A 33 -13.87 -5.91 6.19
N ALA A 34 -14.69 -5.34 7.08
CA ALA A 34 -14.22 -4.64 8.28
C ALA A 34 -13.32 -5.54 9.15
N GLU A 35 -13.67 -6.82 9.30
CA GLU A 35 -12.87 -7.77 10.08
C GLU A 35 -11.49 -8.05 9.45
N ASP A 36 -11.35 -7.92 8.13
CA ASP A 36 -10.03 -7.99 7.48
C ASP A 36 -9.19 -6.78 7.89
N TRP A 37 -9.78 -5.57 7.83
CA TRP A 37 -9.12 -4.32 8.20
C TRP A 37 -8.80 -4.24 9.69
N ASP A 38 -9.66 -4.74 10.55
CA ASP A 38 -9.49 -4.72 12.01
C ASP A 38 -8.28 -5.52 12.47
N GLN A 39 -7.81 -6.52 11.69
CA GLN A 39 -6.56 -7.24 11.97
C GLN A 39 -5.35 -6.30 12.07
N LEU A 40 -5.36 -5.22 11.29
CA LEU A 40 -4.28 -4.24 11.28
C LEU A 40 -4.68 -2.93 11.97
N PHE A 41 -5.88 -2.43 11.70
CA PHE A 41 -6.34 -1.11 12.12
C PHE A 41 -7.30 -1.12 13.30
N GLY A 42 -7.78 -2.27 13.76
CA GLY A 42 -8.73 -2.37 14.87
C GLY A 42 -8.27 -1.67 16.16
N PRO A 43 -6.97 -1.68 16.51
CA PRO A 43 -6.46 -0.93 17.65
C PRO A 43 -6.36 0.60 17.45
N CYS A 44 -6.65 1.12 16.27
CA CYS A 44 -6.47 2.52 15.89
C CYS A 44 -7.79 3.27 15.80
N GLU A 45 -7.83 4.49 16.32
CA GLU A 45 -9.00 5.38 16.20
C GLU A 45 -9.03 6.16 14.87
N ALA A 46 -7.87 6.27 14.20
CA ALA A 46 -7.72 6.94 12.92
C ALA A 46 -6.54 6.38 12.14
N ILE A 47 -6.60 6.47 10.82
CA ILE A 47 -5.57 6.01 9.89
C ILE A 47 -5.30 7.10 8.85
N THR A 48 -4.04 7.22 8.41
CA THR A 48 -3.58 8.23 7.46
C THR A 48 -2.57 7.62 6.49
N ASP A 49 -2.15 8.41 5.48
CA ASP A 49 -1.10 8.05 4.54
C ASP A 49 -1.41 6.77 3.75
N ILE A 50 -0.96 5.60 4.23
CA ILE A 50 -1.16 4.29 3.58
C ILE A 50 -2.63 3.87 3.45
N ALA A 51 -3.53 4.51 4.21
CA ALA A 51 -4.98 4.32 4.06
C ALA A 51 -5.54 4.92 2.77
N GLY A 52 -4.86 5.92 2.18
CA GLY A 52 -5.33 6.65 1.01
C GLY A 52 -5.70 5.75 -0.17
N PRO A 53 -4.79 4.86 -0.62
CA PRO A 53 -5.08 3.89 -1.68
C PRO A 53 -6.31 3.02 -1.41
N PHE A 54 -6.59 2.67 -0.15
CA PHE A 54 -7.69 1.77 0.22
C PHE A 54 -8.98 2.50 0.64
N SER A 55 -9.02 3.81 0.45
CA SER A 55 -10.09 4.69 0.98
C SER A 55 -11.50 4.24 0.61
N GLU A 56 -11.75 3.80 -0.63
CA GLU A 56 -13.08 3.32 -1.03
C GLU A 56 -13.55 2.09 -0.23
N SER A 57 -12.66 1.12 -0.02
CA SER A 57 -12.98 -0.07 0.78
C SER A 57 -13.18 0.28 2.25
N LEU A 58 -12.34 1.18 2.78
CA LEU A 58 -12.44 1.63 4.17
C LEU A 58 -13.75 2.40 4.42
N ILE A 59 -14.12 3.34 3.54
CA ILE A 59 -15.38 4.10 3.64
C ILE A 59 -16.59 3.16 3.61
N ARG A 60 -16.55 2.12 2.77
CA ARG A 60 -17.64 1.13 2.69
C ARG A 60 -17.78 0.30 3.97
N ASN A 61 -16.67 -0.07 4.58
CA ASN A 61 -16.64 -0.93 5.78
C ASN A 61 -16.86 -0.17 7.09
N TYR A 62 -16.55 1.13 7.12
CA TYR A 62 -16.73 1.99 8.29
C TYR A 62 -17.60 3.20 7.93
N PRO A 63 -18.90 3.01 7.64
CA PRO A 63 -19.78 4.07 7.13
C PRO A 63 -20.00 5.22 8.12
N ASP A 64 -19.84 4.96 9.42
CA ASP A 64 -19.96 5.98 10.47
C ASP A 64 -18.65 6.76 10.71
N ALA A 65 -17.54 6.33 10.11
CA ALA A 65 -16.27 7.02 10.22
C ALA A 65 -16.26 8.32 9.41
N LYS A 66 -15.58 9.34 9.94
CA LYS A 66 -15.40 10.62 9.24
C LYS A 66 -14.16 10.56 8.36
N VAL A 67 -14.25 11.11 7.14
CA VAL A 67 -13.13 11.19 6.21
C VAL A 67 -12.54 12.61 6.24
N ILE A 68 -11.22 12.71 6.36
CA ILE A 68 -10.48 13.98 6.29
C ILE A 68 -9.60 13.93 5.04
N LEU A 69 -9.78 14.89 4.14
CA LEU A 69 -8.93 15.08 2.95
C LEU A 69 -7.88 16.16 3.22
N CYS A 70 -6.61 15.78 3.17
CA CYS A 70 -5.50 16.71 3.30
C CYS A 70 -5.10 17.25 1.93
N GLU A 71 -5.25 18.56 1.72
CA GLU A 71 -4.88 19.23 0.47
C GLU A 71 -3.58 20.03 0.60
N ARG A 72 -2.79 20.08 -0.48
CA ARG A 72 -1.55 20.87 -0.59
C ARG A 72 -1.46 21.48 -1.99
N PRO A 73 -0.97 22.72 -2.14
CA PRO A 73 -0.72 23.32 -3.45
C PRO A 73 0.13 22.41 -4.35
N PHE A 74 -0.29 22.23 -5.60
CA PHE A 74 0.30 21.27 -6.53
C PHE A 74 1.80 21.52 -6.76
N ASP A 75 2.19 22.78 -6.94
CA ASP A 75 3.58 23.23 -7.12
C ASP A 75 4.49 22.82 -5.97
N ARG A 76 3.94 22.67 -4.77
CA ARG A 76 4.67 22.16 -3.61
C ARG A 76 4.57 20.65 -3.51
N TRP A 77 3.41 20.06 -3.79
CA TRP A 77 3.15 18.64 -3.60
C TRP A 77 3.87 17.77 -4.64
N GLU A 78 3.83 18.16 -5.92
CA GLU A 78 4.37 17.37 -7.04
C GLU A 78 5.85 17.02 -6.85
N PRO A 79 6.77 17.95 -6.49
CA PRO A 79 8.17 17.60 -6.32
C PRO A 79 8.39 16.56 -5.22
N SER A 80 7.59 16.66 -4.14
CA SER A 80 7.63 15.73 -3.01
C SER A 80 7.21 14.32 -3.43
N VAL A 81 6.13 14.21 -4.20
CA VAL A 81 5.62 12.92 -4.67
C VAL A 81 6.52 12.34 -5.76
N THR A 82 6.99 13.16 -6.68
CA THR A 82 7.93 12.74 -7.72
C THR A 82 9.23 12.20 -7.13
N GLN A 83 9.75 12.82 -6.07
CA GLN A 83 10.92 12.29 -5.35
C GLN A 83 10.64 10.93 -4.71
N LEU A 84 9.48 10.76 -4.06
CA LEU A 84 9.06 9.48 -3.49
C LEU A 84 8.96 8.40 -4.57
N LEU A 85 8.32 8.69 -5.72
CA LEU A 85 8.19 7.75 -6.83
C LEU A 85 9.56 7.37 -7.41
N LYS A 86 10.44 8.35 -7.65
CA LYS A 86 11.80 8.10 -8.17
C LYS A 86 12.62 7.21 -7.24
N SER A 87 12.50 7.41 -5.92
CA SER A 87 13.19 6.57 -4.95
C SER A 87 12.71 5.12 -4.98
N ASN A 88 11.40 4.91 -5.16
CA ASN A 88 10.79 3.58 -5.10
C ASN A 88 10.83 2.82 -6.44
N PHE A 89 10.92 3.52 -7.57
CA PHE A 89 11.03 2.92 -8.91
C PHE A 89 12.41 3.08 -9.54
N GLY A 90 13.38 3.57 -8.78
CA GLY A 90 14.74 3.84 -9.25
C GLY A 90 15.54 2.57 -9.55
N PRO A 91 16.62 2.66 -10.35
CA PRO A 91 17.44 1.51 -10.73
C PRO A 91 18.03 0.75 -9.53
N VAL A 92 18.44 1.47 -8.49
CA VAL A 92 18.96 0.87 -7.25
C VAL A 92 17.89 0.05 -6.54
N GLN A 93 16.67 0.57 -6.44
CA GLN A 93 15.56 -0.11 -5.78
C GLN A 93 15.12 -1.36 -6.55
N ASN A 94 15.09 -1.28 -7.89
CA ASN A 94 14.82 -2.43 -8.74
C ASN A 94 15.94 -3.48 -8.64
N PHE A 95 17.20 -3.07 -8.56
CA PHE A 95 18.31 -3.98 -8.34
C PHE A 95 18.21 -4.70 -6.99
N ILE A 96 17.89 -3.98 -5.91
CA ILE A 96 17.67 -4.58 -4.59
C ILE A 96 16.55 -5.62 -4.66
N ARG A 97 15.41 -5.28 -5.28
CA ARG A 97 14.27 -6.19 -5.46
C ARG A 97 14.60 -7.44 -6.27
N ASP A 98 15.27 -7.27 -7.40
CA ASP A 98 15.45 -8.35 -8.38
C ASP A 98 16.61 -9.29 -8.03
N TRP A 99 17.62 -8.79 -7.30
CA TRP A 99 18.87 -9.53 -7.09
C TRP A 99 19.25 -9.73 -5.62
N VAL A 100 18.99 -8.75 -4.74
CA VAL A 100 19.45 -8.82 -3.34
C VAL A 100 18.39 -9.47 -2.44
N GLU A 101 17.15 -9.00 -2.51
CA GLU A 101 16.07 -9.52 -1.69
C GLU A 101 15.80 -11.02 -1.88
N PRO A 102 15.87 -11.61 -3.08
CA PRO A 102 15.67 -13.05 -3.27
C PRO A 102 16.75 -13.91 -2.61
N LEU A 103 17.96 -13.37 -2.43
CA LEU A 103 19.08 -14.08 -1.79
C LEU A 103 18.94 -14.11 -0.26
N THR A 104 18.27 -13.10 0.31
CA THR A 104 18.03 -13.00 1.76
C THR A 104 16.66 -13.56 2.17
N ARG A 105 15.78 -13.88 1.23
CA ARG A 105 14.41 -14.37 1.47
C ARG A 105 14.32 -15.89 1.52
N GLY A 106 13.45 -16.40 2.38
CA GLY A 106 12.93 -17.77 2.27
C GLY A 106 12.04 -17.91 1.02
N LYS A 107 12.02 -19.09 0.38
CA LYS A 107 11.19 -19.35 -0.80
C LYS A 107 9.71 -19.02 -0.52
N GLY A 108 9.12 -18.15 -1.33
CA GLY A 108 7.66 -17.86 -1.32
C GLY A 108 7.22 -16.57 -0.60
N GLN A 109 8.14 -15.77 -0.04
CA GLN A 109 7.79 -14.48 0.58
C GLN A 109 7.82 -13.33 -0.45
N THR A 110 6.69 -12.63 -0.62
CA THR A 110 6.57 -11.42 -1.46
C THR A 110 7.38 -10.26 -0.87
N SER A 111 7.96 -9.43 -1.73
CA SER A 111 8.85 -8.32 -1.33
C SER A 111 8.12 -7.12 -0.71
N TYR A 112 8.76 -6.47 0.29
CA TYR A 112 8.35 -5.15 0.79
C TYR A 112 8.30 -4.16 -0.38
N VAL A 113 9.39 -4.11 -1.14
CA VAL A 113 9.54 -3.24 -2.31
C VAL A 113 8.50 -3.58 -3.36
N GLU A 114 8.25 -4.86 -3.60
CA GLU A 114 7.24 -5.31 -4.56
C GLU A 114 5.83 -4.87 -4.16
N ASN A 115 5.42 -5.06 -2.90
CA ASN A 115 4.09 -4.65 -2.43
C ASN A 115 3.94 -3.12 -2.39
N LEU A 116 4.99 -2.39 -2.02
CA LEU A 116 5.01 -0.93 -2.09
C LEU A 116 4.90 -0.44 -3.55
N GLN A 117 5.64 -1.04 -4.48
CA GLN A 117 5.54 -0.72 -5.91
C GLN A 117 4.16 -1.08 -6.47
N LYS A 118 3.59 -2.22 -6.09
CA LYS A 118 2.21 -2.60 -6.44
C LYS A 118 1.20 -1.58 -5.92
N MET A 119 1.35 -1.11 -4.67
CA MET A 119 0.48 -0.10 -4.08
C MET A 119 0.52 1.20 -4.88
N LEU A 120 1.71 1.69 -5.19
CA LEU A 120 1.90 2.92 -5.96
C LEU A 120 1.37 2.78 -7.40
N LEU A 121 1.53 1.61 -8.03
CA LEU A 121 0.98 1.33 -9.35
C LEU A 121 -0.55 1.22 -9.34
N GLY A 122 -1.12 0.57 -8.32
CA GLY A 122 -2.57 0.48 -8.13
C GLY A 122 -3.16 1.87 -7.97
N TRP A 123 -2.59 2.70 -7.09
CA TRP A 123 -3.04 4.06 -6.81
C TRP A 123 -2.91 5.04 -7.99
N THR A 124 -1.84 4.96 -8.77
CA THR A 124 -1.64 5.86 -9.92
C THR A 124 -2.45 5.46 -11.17
N ARG A 125 -3.05 4.27 -11.18
CA ARG A 125 -3.80 3.73 -12.32
C ARG A 125 -5.27 3.44 -12.02
N SER A 126 -5.71 3.56 -10.77
CA SER A 126 -7.09 3.44 -10.31
C SER A 126 -7.93 4.65 -10.65
#